data_AF-A0AAC8Q9P1-F1
#
_entry.id   AF-A0AAC8Q9P1-F1
#
_cell.length_a   1.000
_cell.length_b   1.000
_cell.length_c   1.000
_cell.angle_alpha   90.00
_cell.angle_beta   90.00
_cell.angle_gamma   90.00
#
_symmetry.space_group_name_H-M   'P 1'
#
loop_
_entity.id
_entity.type
_entity.pdbx_description
1 polymer ?
#
loop_
_entity_poly.entity_id
_entity_poly.type
_entity_poly.pdbx_seq_one_letter_code
_entity_poly.pdbx_strand_id
1 'polypeptide(L)'
;MRAHAGGGGKAALLQLTTECGGDSCDVQVFVYRPGRPLLRLPDSSKGGSLTGGHLVMTPSLEHVITDWVGLGPRDMGDWRVELYRIELRTGKVSPWVKGCFSPALSPGGRWILCRNRRGDVLKVPLTGGTPTLVHRSGLSAEQVPWTPYASLYPDAVTFPSPERLQVTTIVLGGPDGEERRSLELPWKE
;
A
#
# COMPACT_ATOMS: atom_id res chain seq x y z
N MET A 1 32.59 -31.07 4.26
CA MET A 1 31.15 -31.34 4.15
C MET A 1 30.45 -30.08 3.67
N ARG A 2 29.93 -30.07 2.44
CA ARG A 2 29.10 -28.98 1.93
C ARG A 2 27.68 -29.18 2.45
N ALA A 3 27.18 -28.24 3.24
CA ALA A 3 25.77 -28.17 3.59
C ALA A 3 25.08 -27.21 2.60
N HIS A 4 24.23 -27.75 1.74
CA HIS A 4 23.26 -26.96 0.99
C HIS A 4 22.21 -26.43 1.98
N ALA A 5 22.28 -25.15 2.33
CA ALA A 5 21.20 -24.48 3.04
C ALA A 5 20.14 -24.01 2.03
N GLY A 6 19.32 -24.95 1.56
CA GLY A 6 18.01 -24.64 1.01
C GLY A 6 17.05 -24.31 2.14
N GLY A 7 17.09 -23.08 2.64
CA GLY A 7 16.23 -22.60 3.72
C GLY A 7 15.72 -21.21 3.39
N GLY A 8 14.52 -21.13 2.81
CA GLY A 8 13.81 -19.88 2.61
C GLY A 8 13.49 -19.27 3.98
N GLY A 9 14.39 -18.43 4.50
CA GLY A 9 14.19 -17.73 5.76
C GLY A 9 12.98 -16.81 5.66
N LYS A 10 12.03 -16.96 6.59
CA LYS A 10 10.89 -16.04 6.71
C LYS A 10 11.41 -14.64 7.01
N ALA A 11 11.01 -13.64 6.22
CA ALA A 11 11.20 -12.24 6.57
C ALA A 11 10.07 -11.79 7.51
N ALA A 12 10.37 -10.89 8.42
CA ALA A 12 9.36 -10.24 9.27
C ALA A 12 9.44 -8.72 9.09
N LEU A 13 8.28 -8.08 9.05
CA LEU A 13 8.18 -6.63 9.11
C LEU A 13 7.74 -6.27 10.54
N LEU A 14 8.56 -5.45 11.20
CA LEU A 14 8.29 -4.93 12.53
C LEU A 14 7.93 -3.46 12.39
N GLN A 15 6.69 -3.12 12.72
CA GLN A 15 6.25 -1.74 12.81
C GLN A 15 6.24 -1.33 14.29
N LEU A 16 7.03 -0.32 14.63
CA LEU A 16 7.08 0.29 15.94
C LEU A 16 6.35 1.63 15.87
N THR A 17 5.26 1.72 16.62
CA THR A 17 4.52 2.97 16.80
C THR A 17 5.00 3.64 18.09
N THR A 18 5.49 4.86 17.98
CA THR A 18 6.00 5.69 19.09
C THR A 18 5.24 7.01 19.15
N GLU A 19 5.28 7.68 20.30
CA GLU A 19 4.79 9.05 20.49
C GLU A 19 3.43 9.33 19.82
N CYS A 20 2.38 8.73 20.36
CA CYS A 20 1.01 9.00 19.91
C CYS A 20 0.47 10.27 20.58
N GLY A 21 0.01 11.23 19.77
CA GLY A 21 -0.63 12.46 20.23
C GLY A 21 -1.67 12.96 19.22
N GLY A 22 -2.89 13.22 19.70
CA GLY A 22 -4.02 13.57 18.84
C GLY A 22 -4.34 12.44 17.85
N ASP A 23 -4.45 12.78 16.56
CA ASP A 23 -4.81 11.87 15.47
C ASP A 23 -3.59 11.23 14.75
N SER A 24 -2.40 11.29 15.36
CA SER A 24 -1.17 10.79 14.75
C SER A 24 -0.24 10.10 15.73
N CYS A 25 0.54 9.14 15.23
CA CYS A 25 1.65 8.53 15.92
C CYS A 25 2.86 8.50 14.98
N ASP A 26 4.06 8.57 15.55
CA ASP A 26 5.28 8.27 14.81
C ASP A 26 5.36 6.77 14.55
N VAL A 27 5.67 6.39 13.31
CA VAL A 27 5.77 4.98 12.92
C VAL A 27 7.13 4.73 12.30
N GLN A 28 7.91 3.87 12.94
CA GLN A 28 9.18 3.36 12.43
C GLN A 28 8.99 1.92 11.97
N VAL A 29 9.52 1.60 10.79
CA VAL A 29 9.40 0.25 10.22
C VAL A 29 10.77 -0.39 10.07
N PHE A 30 10.88 -1.64 10.50
CA PHE A 30 12.07 -2.45 10.40
C PHE A 30 11.76 -3.74 9.64
N VAL A 31 12.74 -4.21 8.86
CA VAL A 31 12.66 -5.49 8.17
C VAL A 31 13.73 -6.41 8.73
N TYR A 32 13.28 -7.51 9.31
CA TYR A 32 14.11 -8.60 9.80
C TYR A 32 14.18 -9.73 8.77
N ARG A 33 15.39 -10.23 8.52
CA ARG A 33 15.64 -11.46 7.76
C ARG A 33 16.74 -12.28 8.44
N PRO A 34 16.59 -13.61 8.57
CA PRO A 34 17.64 -14.46 9.12
C PRO A 34 18.97 -14.26 8.40
N GLY A 35 20.06 -14.08 9.17
CA GLY A 35 21.41 -13.91 8.64
C GLY A 35 21.69 -12.55 7.97
N ARG A 36 20.80 -11.56 8.11
CA ARG A 36 21.02 -10.18 7.63
C ARG A 36 20.87 -9.18 8.77
N PRO A 37 21.57 -8.02 8.71
CA PRO A 37 21.30 -6.92 9.63
C PRO A 37 19.84 -6.48 9.54
N LEU A 38 19.28 -6.05 10.69
CA LEU A 38 17.98 -5.41 10.74
C LEU A 38 18.02 -4.13 9.91
N LEU A 39 17.11 -3.99 8.95
CA LEU A 39 17.02 -2.80 8.10
C LEU A 39 15.90 -1.90 8.62
N ARG A 40 16.24 -0.67 9.04
CA ARG A 40 15.25 0.39 9.25
C ARG A 40 14.85 0.95 7.88
N LEU A 41 13.56 0.94 7.58
CA LEU A 41 13.03 1.63 6.41
C LEU A 41 13.04 3.13 6.69
N PRO A 42 13.37 3.99 5.71
CA PRO A 42 13.45 5.41 5.94
C PRO A 42 12.10 5.98 6.38
N ASP A 43 12.14 6.81 7.41
CA ASP A 43 10.98 7.55 7.89
C ASP A 43 10.52 8.54 6.81
N SER A 44 9.22 8.88 6.84
CA SER A 44 8.61 9.83 5.92
C SER A 44 9.19 11.24 6.13
N SER A 45 10.26 11.58 5.41
CA SER A 45 10.81 12.94 5.41
C SER A 45 10.85 13.48 3.99
N LYS A 46 9.76 14.18 3.63
CA LYS A 46 9.64 15.39 2.76
C LYS A 46 8.24 15.49 2.17
N GLY A 47 7.30 16.07 2.93
CA GLY A 47 6.02 16.61 2.39
C GLY A 47 4.89 15.60 2.10
N GLY A 48 5.03 14.34 2.50
CA GLY A 48 3.98 13.30 2.43
C GLY A 48 4.38 12.07 3.26
N SER A 49 3.43 11.18 3.57
CA SER A 49 3.67 9.99 4.40
C SER A 49 4.03 8.79 3.53
N LEU A 50 5.16 8.13 3.82
CA LEU A 50 5.62 6.88 3.18
C LEU A 50 5.14 5.61 3.89
N THR A 51 4.36 5.76 4.96
CA THR A 51 3.99 4.68 5.86
C THR A 51 2.60 4.89 6.41
N GLY A 52 1.66 5.20 5.51
CA GLY A 52 0.23 5.19 5.83
C GLY A 52 -0.29 3.76 6.06
N GLY A 53 0.44 2.92 6.80
CA GLY A 53 0.00 1.59 7.24
C GLY A 53 0.11 0.47 6.21
N HIS A 54 0.19 0.75 4.90
CA HIS A 54 0.16 -0.29 3.88
C HIS A 54 1.56 -0.71 3.44
N LEU A 55 2.02 -1.87 3.92
CA LEU A 55 3.32 -2.43 3.58
C LEU A 55 3.15 -3.84 3.02
N VAL A 56 3.68 -4.06 1.82
CA VAL A 56 3.60 -5.34 1.12
C VAL A 56 5.01 -5.87 0.86
N MET A 57 5.36 -6.97 1.51
CA MET A 57 6.57 -7.74 1.20
C MET A 57 6.39 -8.50 -0.12
N THR A 58 7.34 -8.38 -1.04
CA THR A 58 7.29 -9.18 -2.28
C THR A 58 7.63 -10.65 -2.00
N PRO A 59 7.08 -11.62 -2.75
CA PRO A 59 7.42 -13.04 -2.61
C PRO A 59 8.91 -13.34 -2.72
N SER A 60 9.66 -12.54 -3.50
CA SER A 60 11.11 -12.67 -3.63
C SER A 60 11.90 -12.25 -2.39
N LEU A 61 11.28 -11.56 -1.43
CA LEU A 61 11.94 -10.97 -0.25
C LEU A 61 13.08 -9.99 -0.59
N GLU A 62 13.01 -9.40 -1.78
CA GLU A 62 13.95 -8.38 -2.27
C GLU A 62 13.41 -6.97 -2.07
N HIS A 63 12.09 -6.81 -2.02
CA HIS A 63 11.45 -5.51 -1.99
C HIS A 63 10.30 -5.45 -0.98
N VAL A 64 10.09 -4.26 -0.44
CA VAL A 64 8.82 -3.85 0.17
C VAL A 64 8.18 -2.82 -0.74
N ILE A 65 6.87 -2.94 -0.93
CA ILE A 65 6.05 -1.98 -1.65
C ILE A 65 5.21 -1.25 -0.60
N THR A 66 5.20 0.07 -0.69
CA THR A 66 4.43 0.95 0.18
C THR A 66 3.76 2.02 -0.67
N ASP A 67 2.80 2.73 -0.11
CA ASP A 67 2.27 3.93 -0.73
C ASP A 67 2.98 5.20 -0.24
N TRP A 68 2.84 6.23 -1.05
CA TRP A 68 3.10 7.61 -0.72
C TRP A 68 1.84 8.40 -1.04
N VAL A 69 1.29 9.07 -0.03
CA VAL A 69 0.15 9.96 -0.16
C VAL A 69 0.55 11.32 0.40
N GLY A 70 0.37 12.36 -0.40
CA GLY A 70 0.72 13.72 -0.02
C GLY A 70 0.19 14.75 -0.99
N LEU A 71 0.40 16.03 -0.67
CA LEU A 71 -0.03 17.10 -1.55
C LEU A 71 0.85 17.12 -2.82
N GLY A 72 0.20 17.11 -3.98
CA GLY A 72 0.87 17.22 -5.27
C GLY A 72 1.15 18.68 -5.65
N PRO A 73 1.91 18.94 -6.74
CA PRO A 73 1.92 20.26 -7.35
C PRO A 73 0.50 20.65 -7.79
N ARG A 74 0.19 21.96 -7.77
CA ARG A 74 -1.17 22.52 -7.97
C ARG A 74 -1.86 22.11 -9.28
N ASP A 75 -1.13 21.60 -10.27
CA ASP A 75 -1.62 21.20 -11.59
C ASP A 75 -2.25 19.79 -11.64
N MET A 76 -2.12 18.98 -10.58
CA MET A 76 -2.74 17.64 -10.48
C MET A 76 -3.98 17.58 -9.58
N GLY A 77 -4.50 18.73 -9.13
CA GLY A 77 -5.64 18.79 -8.21
C GLY A 77 -5.29 18.17 -6.86
N ASP A 78 -4.52 18.88 -6.05
CA ASP A 78 -4.29 18.73 -4.60
C ASP A 78 -3.66 17.45 -4.03
N TRP A 79 -3.97 16.22 -4.47
CA TRP A 79 -3.36 15.00 -3.91
C TRP A 79 -2.57 14.21 -4.95
N ARG A 80 -1.32 13.86 -4.61
CA ARG A 80 -0.47 12.93 -5.35
C ARG A 80 -0.40 11.62 -4.58
N VAL A 81 -0.64 10.53 -5.30
CA VAL A 81 -0.65 9.16 -4.78
C VAL A 81 0.22 8.27 -5.66
N GLU A 82 1.17 7.58 -5.06
CA GLU A 82 2.10 6.71 -5.78
C GLU A 82 2.51 5.51 -4.94
N LEU A 83 2.78 4.38 -5.58
CA LEU A 83 3.46 3.28 -4.93
C LEU A 83 4.96 3.49 -5.04
N TYR A 84 5.64 3.22 -3.94
CA TYR A 84 7.08 3.22 -3.83
C TYR A 84 7.57 1.79 -3.62
N ARG A 85 8.80 1.56 -4.07
CA ARG A 85 9.54 0.32 -3.89
C ARG A 85 10.78 0.58 -3.05
N ILE A 86 10.97 -0.25 -2.04
CA ILE A 86 12.12 -0.21 -1.14
C ILE A 86 12.96 -1.46 -1.38
N GLU A 87 14.20 -1.30 -1.85
CA GLU A 87 15.15 -2.40 -2.03
C GLU A 87 15.68 -2.83 -0.67
N LEU A 88 15.39 -4.06 -0.25
CA LEU A 88 15.78 -4.56 1.08
C LEU A 88 17.29 -4.81 1.24
N ARG A 89 18.04 -4.85 0.13
CA ARG A 89 19.49 -5.01 0.17
C ARG A 89 20.20 -3.69 0.52
N THR A 90 19.69 -2.58 0.01
CA THR A 90 20.35 -1.26 0.06
C THR A 90 19.59 -0.24 0.90
N GLY A 91 18.32 -0.51 1.22
CA GLY A 91 17.40 0.48 1.78
C GLY A 91 16.97 1.55 0.78
N LYS A 92 17.35 1.45 -0.51
CA LYS A 92 17.01 2.44 -1.52
C LYS A 92 15.51 2.50 -1.72
N VAL A 93 14.96 3.71 -1.65
CA VAL A 93 13.55 4.01 -1.88
C VAL A 93 13.40 4.73 -3.22
N SER A 94 12.47 4.27 -4.04
CA SER A 94 12.19 4.86 -5.34
C SER A 94 10.71 4.80 -5.68
N PRO A 95 10.14 5.83 -6.33
CA PRO A 95 8.81 5.75 -6.93
C PRO A 95 8.74 4.56 -7.88
N TRP A 96 7.59 3.88 -7.90
CA TRP A 96 7.40 2.69 -8.72
C TRP A 96 6.16 2.79 -9.61
N VAL A 97 4.99 3.14 -9.06
CA VAL A 97 3.73 3.26 -9.83
C VAL A 97 3.04 4.58 -9.49
N LYS A 98 2.75 5.39 -10.51
CA LYS A 98 2.04 6.66 -10.34
C LYS A 98 0.52 6.46 -10.28
N GLY A 99 -0.18 7.28 -9.50
CA GLY A 99 -1.65 7.30 -9.45
C GLY A 99 -2.27 6.11 -8.72
N CYS A 100 -1.52 5.49 -7.80
CA CYS A 100 -1.80 4.18 -7.21
C CYS A 100 -1.34 4.18 -5.75
N PHE A 101 -2.17 3.76 -4.79
CA PHE A 101 -1.89 3.70 -3.35
C PHE A 101 -2.61 2.53 -2.67
N SER A 102 -2.41 2.31 -1.37
CA SER A 102 -2.98 1.19 -0.61
C SER A 102 -2.71 -0.17 -1.26
N PRO A 103 -1.42 -0.56 -1.41
CA PRO A 103 -1.04 -1.79 -2.10
C PRO A 103 -1.54 -3.05 -1.37
N ALA A 104 -1.99 -4.03 -2.14
CA ALA A 104 -2.26 -5.39 -1.69
C ALA A 104 -1.63 -6.41 -2.65
N LEU A 105 -0.97 -7.44 -2.12
CA LEU A 105 -0.46 -8.54 -2.94
C LEU A 105 -1.59 -9.51 -3.30
N SER A 106 -1.72 -9.86 -4.58
CA SER A 106 -2.63 -10.93 -4.99
C SER A 106 -2.23 -12.28 -4.38
N PRO A 107 -3.17 -13.20 -4.11
CA PRO A 107 -2.89 -14.50 -3.50
C PRO A 107 -1.76 -15.32 -4.16
N GLY A 108 -1.68 -15.35 -5.49
CA GLY A 108 -0.62 -16.03 -6.24
C GLY A 108 0.67 -15.21 -6.41
N GLY A 109 0.76 -14.04 -5.79
CA GLY A 109 1.99 -13.23 -5.73
C GLY A 109 2.42 -12.57 -7.05
N ARG A 110 1.54 -12.52 -8.06
CA ARG A 110 1.88 -11.97 -9.39
C ARG A 110 1.48 -10.51 -9.58
N TRP A 111 0.53 -10.02 -8.81
CA TRP A 111 -0.06 -8.69 -8.98
C TRP A 111 -0.03 -7.91 -7.68
N ILE A 112 0.11 -6.59 -7.83
CA ILE A 112 -0.21 -5.62 -6.80
C ILE A 112 -1.52 -4.97 -7.18
N LEU A 113 -2.52 -5.10 -6.32
CA LEU A 113 -3.73 -4.33 -6.41
C LEU A 113 -3.53 -3.02 -5.64
N CYS A 114 -4.15 -1.97 -6.13
CA CYS A 114 -4.09 -0.66 -5.51
C CYS A 114 -5.35 0.14 -5.82
N ARG A 115 -5.42 1.32 -5.22
CA ARG A 115 -6.50 2.28 -5.38
C ARG A 115 -6.02 3.49 -6.18
N ASN A 116 -6.89 4.11 -6.98
CA ASN A 116 -6.64 5.43 -7.56
C ASN A 116 -7.43 6.52 -6.82
N ARG A 117 -7.28 7.78 -7.22
CA ARG A 117 -7.89 8.89 -6.50
C ARG A 117 -9.43 8.92 -6.45
N ARG A 118 -10.08 8.11 -7.27
CA ARG A 118 -11.54 7.95 -7.29
C ARG A 118 -11.99 6.71 -6.53
N GLY A 119 -11.07 6.01 -5.87
CA GLY A 119 -11.33 4.72 -5.27
C GLY A 119 -11.58 3.62 -6.31
N ASP A 120 -11.10 3.72 -7.54
CA ASP A 120 -11.13 2.57 -8.44
C ASP A 120 -10.11 1.53 -7.99
N VAL A 121 -10.38 0.25 -8.24
CA VAL A 121 -9.38 -0.82 -8.05
C VAL A 121 -8.59 -0.97 -9.34
N LEU A 122 -7.26 -0.87 -9.22
CA LEU A 122 -6.32 -1.17 -10.29
C LEU A 122 -5.50 -2.41 -9.94
N LYS A 123 -4.95 -3.09 -10.95
CA LYS A 123 -3.90 -4.10 -10.79
C LYS A 123 -2.67 -3.75 -11.62
N VAL A 124 -1.50 -4.04 -11.06
CA VAL A 124 -0.18 -3.82 -11.67
C VAL A 124 0.62 -5.12 -11.59
N PRO A 125 1.31 -5.54 -12.67
CA PRO A 125 2.23 -6.68 -12.56
C PRO A 125 3.28 -6.41 -11.48
N LEU A 126 3.64 -7.43 -10.69
CA LEU A 126 4.66 -7.27 -9.64
C LEU A 126 6.03 -6.85 -10.21
N THR A 127 6.32 -7.19 -11.46
CA THR A 127 7.51 -6.75 -12.20
C THR A 127 7.50 -5.25 -12.53
N GLY A 128 6.35 -4.58 -12.39
CA GLY A 128 6.10 -3.22 -12.84
C GLY A 128 5.35 -3.19 -14.17
N GLY A 129 4.86 -2.02 -14.54
CA GLY A 129 4.10 -1.80 -15.77
C GLY A 129 2.95 -0.82 -15.57
N THR A 130 2.14 -0.66 -16.61
CA THR A 130 0.96 0.21 -16.57
C THR A 130 -0.15 -0.43 -15.74
N PRO A 131 -0.74 0.30 -14.77
CA PRO A 131 -1.92 -0.17 -14.06
C PRO A 131 -3.10 -0.43 -14.99
N THR A 132 -3.83 -1.52 -14.73
CA THR A 132 -5.06 -1.87 -15.45
C THR A 132 -6.25 -1.85 -14.50
N LEU A 133 -7.39 -1.40 -14.98
CA LEU A 133 -8.61 -1.28 -14.19
C LEU A 133 -9.20 -2.67 -13.90
N VAL A 134 -9.49 -2.93 -12.62
CA VAL A 134 -10.22 -4.11 -12.15
C VAL A 134 -11.67 -3.76 -11.87
N HIS A 135 -11.92 -2.62 -11.22
CA HIS A 135 -13.25 -2.20 -10.82
C HIS A 135 -13.36 -0.69 -10.73
N ARG A 136 -14.46 -0.12 -11.25
CA ARG A 136 -14.81 1.29 -11.08
C ARG A 136 -15.69 1.47 -9.86
N SER A 137 -15.33 2.37 -8.96
CA SER A 137 -16.11 2.65 -7.74
C SER A 137 -17.45 3.33 -8.03
N GLY A 138 -17.52 4.10 -9.13
CA GLY A 138 -18.63 5.02 -9.40
C GLY A 138 -18.63 6.27 -8.52
N LEU A 139 -17.59 6.49 -7.71
CA LEU A 139 -17.46 7.66 -6.84
C LEU A 139 -16.83 8.83 -7.58
N SER A 140 -17.26 10.05 -7.24
CA SER A 140 -16.54 11.26 -7.60
C SER A 140 -15.30 11.44 -6.70
N ALA A 141 -14.39 12.35 -7.07
CA ALA A 141 -13.18 12.59 -6.28
C ALA A 141 -13.50 13.19 -4.90
N GLU A 142 -14.60 13.94 -4.81
CA GLU A 142 -15.10 14.63 -3.61
C GLU A 142 -15.78 13.66 -2.62
N GLN A 143 -16.23 12.50 -3.11
CA GLN A 143 -16.85 11.46 -2.30
C GLN A 143 -15.83 10.52 -1.65
N VAL A 144 -14.55 10.62 -2.03
CA VAL A 144 -13.47 9.82 -1.46
C VAL A 144 -12.75 10.65 -0.39
N PRO A 145 -12.66 10.17 0.87
CA PRO A 145 -11.91 10.88 1.89
C PRO A 145 -10.41 10.87 1.57
N TRP A 146 -9.77 12.03 1.74
CA TRP A 146 -8.35 12.22 1.49
C TRP A 146 -7.70 12.89 2.68
N THR A 147 -6.72 12.21 3.27
CA THR A 147 -5.82 12.81 4.26
C THR A 147 -4.41 12.23 4.05
N PRO A 148 -3.36 12.78 4.67
CA PRO A 148 -2.04 12.15 4.64
C PRO A 148 -1.94 10.94 5.58
N TYR A 149 -3.00 10.62 6.34
CA TYR A 149 -3.06 9.54 7.32
C TYR A 149 -3.78 8.31 6.78
N ALA A 150 -3.13 7.15 6.96
CA ALA A 150 -3.56 5.80 6.60
C ALA A 150 -5.05 5.50 6.75
N SER A 151 -5.59 5.87 7.92
CA SER A 151 -6.90 5.48 8.42
C SER A 151 -8.05 6.28 7.81
N LEU A 152 -7.73 7.31 7.02
CA LEU A 152 -8.69 8.30 6.54
C LEU A 152 -8.63 8.48 5.01
N TYR A 153 -8.03 7.53 4.28
CA TYR A 153 -8.19 7.36 2.83
C TYR A 153 -8.50 5.89 2.51
N PRO A 154 -8.97 5.54 1.29
CA PRO A 154 -9.41 4.17 1.00
C PRO A 154 -8.34 3.12 1.30
N ASP A 155 -8.69 2.19 2.18
CA ASP A 155 -7.83 1.07 2.59
C ASP A 155 -7.50 0.15 1.41
N ALA A 156 -6.47 -0.68 1.60
CA ALA A 156 -6.11 -1.75 0.70
C ALA A 156 -7.29 -2.71 0.52
N VAL A 157 -7.39 -3.26 -0.69
CA VAL A 157 -8.32 -4.37 -0.93
C VAL A 157 -7.85 -5.62 -0.19
N THR A 158 -8.78 -6.47 0.22
CA THR A 158 -8.48 -7.73 0.90
C THR A 158 -8.93 -8.92 0.05
N PHE A 159 -8.35 -10.08 0.30
CA PHE A 159 -8.71 -11.33 -0.38
C PHE A 159 -9.30 -12.31 0.64
N PRO A 160 -10.64 -12.33 0.84
CA PRO A 160 -11.28 -13.29 1.74
C PRO A 160 -11.08 -14.74 1.28
N SER A 161 -10.82 -14.97 -0.01
CA SER A 161 -10.35 -16.24 -0.57
C SER A 161 -9.52 -16.00 -1.84
N PRO A 162 -8.79 -17.00 -2.36
CA PRO A 162 -7.98 -16.82 -3.57
C PRO A 162 -8.75 -16.42 -4.83
N GLU A 163 -10.06 -16.60 -4.86
CA GLU A 163 -10.96 -16.30 -5.99
C GLU A 163 -11.87 -15.09 -5.72
N ARG A 164 -11.71 -14.42 -4.58
CA ARG A 164 -12.58 -13.32 -4.17
C ARG A 164 -11.78 -12.12 -3.69
N LEU A 165 -12.20 -10.95 -4.15
CA LEU A 165 -11.65 -9.65 -3.79
C LEU A 165 -12.71 -8.90 -2.98
N GLN A 166 -12.35 -8.37 -1.82
CA GLN A 166 -13.20 -7.48 -1.05
C GLN A 166 -12.64 -6.06 -1.12
N VAL A 167 -13.52 -5.13 -1.51
CA VAL A 167 -13.25 -3.70 -1.57
C VAL A 167 -14.08 -3.03 -0.50
N THR A 168 -13.43 -2.35 0.43
CA THR A 168 -14.10 -1.51 1.41
C THR A 168 -13.72 -0.06 1.16
N THR A 169 -14.68 0.86 1.22
CA THR A 169 -14.43 2.29 1.04
C THR A 169 -15.36 3.09 1.93
N ILE A 170 -14.78 4.02 2.68
CA ILE A 170 -15.53 5.08 3.36
C ILE A 170 -15.87 6.13 2.31
N VAL A 171 -17.14 6.52 2.23
CA VAL A 171 -17.70 7.44 1.25
C VAL A 171 -18.27 8.65 1.98
N LEU A 172 -17.93 9.85 1.50
CA LEU A 172 -18.48 11.11 2.01
C LEU A 172 -19.81 11.43 1.32
N GLY A 173 -20.79 11.93 2.09
CA GLY A 173 -22.03 12.51 1.53
C GLY A 173 -23.36 11.83 1.89
N GLY A 174 -23.42 11.06 2.99
CA GLY A 174 -24.68 10.63 3.61
C GLY A 174 -25.25 11.67 4.59
N PRO A 175 -26.49 11.48 5.11
CA PRO A 175 -27.08 12.36 6.13
C PRO A 175 -26.21 12.46 7.40
N ASP A 176 -25.43 11.42 7.68
CA ASP A 176 -24.55 11.29 8.85
C ASP A 176 -23.08 11.64 8.55
N GLY A 177 -22.76 12.18 7.37
CA GLY A 177 -21.42 12.61 6.97
C GLY A 177 -20.58 11.55 6.25
N GLU A 178 -20.44 10.35 6.83
CA GLU A 178 -19.61 9.25 6.29
C GLU A 178 -20.36 7.90 6.24
N GLU A 179 -20.17 7.13 5.16
CA GLU A 179 -20.77 5.80 4.98
C GLU A 179 -19.69 4.78 4.59
N ARG A 180 -19.62 3.63 5.28
CA ARG A 180 -18.74 2.52 4.88
C ARG A 180 -19.45 1.60 3.89
N ARG A 181 -18.94 1.50 2.67
CA ARG A 181 -19.41 0.56 1.64
C ARG A 181 -18.44 -0.58 1.47
N SER A 182 -18.95 -1.81 1.44
CA SER A 182 -18.18 -3.01 1.16
C SER A 182 -18.78 -3.77 -0.01
N LEU A 183 -17.93 -4.18 -0.95
CA LEU A 183 -18.29 -4.92 -2.14
C LEU A 183 -17.36 -6.12 -2.29
N GLU A 184 -17.93 -7.29 -2.56
CA GLU A 184 -17.16 -8.47 -2.90
C GLU A 184 -17.26 -8.76 -4.41
N LEU A 185 -16.12 -8.97 -5.04
CA LEU A 185 -15.96 -9.17 -6.47
C LEU A 185 -15.27 -10.50 -6.75
N PRO A 186 -15.56 -11.16 -7.88
CA PRO A 186 -14.73 -12.27 -8.34
C PRO A 186 -13.31 -11.78 -8.64
N TRP A 187 -12.31 -12.51 -8.16
CA TRP A 187 -10.91 -12.29 -8.50
C TRP A 187 -10.41 -13.38 -9.43
N LYS A 188 -9.71 -12.94 -10.48
CA LYS A 188 -8.97 -13.81 -11.38
C LYS A 188 -7.64 -13.13 -11.70
N GLU A 189 -6.57 -13.88 -11.48
CA GLU A 189 -5.22 -13.42 -11.78
C GLU A 189 -4.98 -13.16 -13.26
#